data_AF-A0A656JPW1-F1
#
_entry.id   AF-A0A656JPW1-F1
#
_cell.length_a   1.000
_cell.length_b   1.000
_cell.length_c   1.000
_cell.angle_alpha   90.00
_cell.angle_beta   90.00
_cell.angle_gamma   90.00
#
_symmetry.space_group_name_H-M   'P 1'
#
loop_
_entity.id
_entity.type
_entity.pdbx_description
1 polymer ?
#
loop_
_entity_poly.entity_id
_entity_poly.type
_entity_poly.pdbx_seq_one_letter_code
_entity_poly.pdbx_strand_id
1 'polypeptide(L)' 'MPAPHSADLRRITLANGLSVVLCHDARLKRSAASLRVAAGSHDAPLAWPGLAHFL' A
#
# COMPACT_ATOMS: atom_id res chain seq x y z
N MET A 1 28.52 13.72 -12.01
CA MET A 1 27.14 13.23 -11.87
C MET A 1 26.82 13.15 -10.38
N PRO A 2 25.87 13.93 -9.83
CA PRO A 2 25.48 13.76 -8.44
C PRO A 2 24.77 12.41 -8.26
N ALA A 3 25.08 11.69 -7.19
CA ALA A 3 24.41 10.43 -6.86
C ALA A 3 22.91 10.68 -6.62
N PRO A 4 22.03 9.74 -7.00
CA PRO A 4 20.60 9.88 -6.71
C PRO A 4 20.41 9.98 -5.20
N HIS A 5 19.77 11.06 -4.72
CA HIS A 5 19.39 11.16 -3.32
C HIS A 5 18.36 10.07 -3.04
N SER A 6 18.67 9.20 -2.09
CA SER A 6 17.77 8.13 -1.65
C SER A 6 16.61 8.74 -0.86
N ALA A 7 15.39 8.32 -1.18
CA ALA A 7 14.23 8.64 -0.35
C ALA A 7 14.39 7.98 1.02
N ASP A 8 13.96 8.68 2.08
CA ASP A 8 13.94 8.10 3.43
C ASP A 8 12.73 7.16 3.54
N LEU A 9 13.00 5.88 3.78
CA LEU A 9 11.99 4.83 3.87
C LEU A 9 11.89 4.33 5.31
N ARG A 10 10.74 4.54 5.92
CA ARG A 10 10.43 4.03 7.26
C ARG A 10 9.32 2.99 7.20
N ARG A 11 9.56 1.82 7.81
CA ARG A 11 8.54 0.79 8.02
C ARG A 11 8.01 0.88 9.45
N ILE A 12 6.69 0.97 9.60
CA ILE A 12 6.02 0.95 10.90
C ILE A 12 4.89 -0.07 10.88
N THR A 13 4.60 -0.66 12.04
CA THR A 13 3.36 -1.42 12.25
C THR A 13 2.48 -0.60 13.16
N LEU A 14 1.26 -0.31 12.72
CA LEU A 14 0.28 0.42 13.51
C LEU A 14 -0.33 -0.48 14.59
N ALA A 15 -0.93 0.11 15.61
CA ALA A 15 -1.55 -0.63 16.71
C ALA A 15 -2.65 -1.60 16.27
N ASN A 16 -3.29 -1.35 15.12
CA ASN A 16 -4.30 -2.24 14.51
C ASN A 16 -3.68 -3.37 13.66
N GLY A 17 -2.35 -3.52 13.66
CA GLY A 17 -1.62 -4.55 12.93
C GLY A 17 -1.31 -4.21 11.47
N LEU A 18 -1.69 -3.03 10.97
CA LEU A 18 -1.36 -2.63 9.59
C LEU A 18 0.13 -2.30 9.44
N SER A 19 0.77 -2.95 8.48
CA SER A 19 2.13 -2.64 8.03
C SER A 19 2.13 -1.47 7.05
N VAL A 20 2.88 -0.42 7.35
CA VAL A 20 2.96 0.81 6.55
C VAL A 20 4.41 1.09 6.18
N VAL A 21 4.62 1.47 4.91
CA VAL A 21 5.88 2.04 4.42
C VAL A 21 5.67 3.52 4.19
N LEU A 22 6.37 4.36 4.94
CA LEU A 22 6.42 5.81 4.73
C LEU A 22 7.63 6.13 3.86
N CYS A 23 7.41 6.88 2.79
CA CYS A 23 8.45 7.38 1.90
C CYS A 23 8.48 8.89 1.98
N HIS A 24 9.58 9.46 2.47
CA HIS A 24 9.79 10.90 2.53
C HIS A 24 10.82 11.33 1.49
N ASP A 25 10.38 12.16 0.54
CA ASP A 25 11.23 12.83 -0.45
C ASP A 25 10.69 14.25 -0.71
N ALA A 26 11.37 15.26 -0.15
CA ALA A 26 10.98 16.67 -0.23
C ALA A 26 11.03 17.26 -1.65
N ARG A 27 11.61 16.57 -2.63
CA ARG A 27 11.70 17.03 -4.03
C ARG A 27 10.45 16.68 -4.83
N LEU A 28 9.66 15.71 -4.37
CA LEU A 28 8.45 15.28 -5.07
C LEU A 28 7.38 16.35 -4.95
N LYS A 29 6.83 16.75 -6.10
CA LYS A 29 5.73 17.73 -6.18
C LYS A 29 4.35 17.12 -5.96
N ARG A 30 4.28 15.79 -5.88
CA ARG A 30 3.04 15.01 -5.74
C ARG A 30 3.26 13.92 -4.71
N SER A 31 2.23 13.69 -3.89
CA SER A 31 2.17 12.56 -2.97
C SER A 31 1.34 11.44 -3.58
N ALA A 32 1.61 10.21 -3.16
CA ALA A 32 0.84 9.04 -3.53
C ALA A 32 0.71 8.12 -2.32
N ALA A 33 -0.38 7.36 -2.29
CA ALA A 33 -0.61 6.30 -1.32
C ALA A 33 -1.27 5.12 -2.01
N SER A 34 -0.96 3.91 -1.55
CA SER A 34 -1.64 2.69 -1.96
C SER A 34 -1.91 1.83 -0.74
N LEU A 35 -3.02 1.09 -0.78
CA LEU A 35 -3.39 0.12 0.23
C LEU A 35 -3.67 -1.21 -0.47
N ARG A 36 -3.18 -2.29 0.13
CA ARG A 36 -3.48 -3.65 -0.32
C ARG A 36 -4.21 -4.38 0.79
N VAL A 37 -5.34 -4.99 0.43
CA VAL A 37 -6.00 -5.98 1.27
C VAL A 37 -5.51 -7.36 0.81
N ALA A 38 -5.15 -8.23 1.76
CA ALA A 38 -4.73 -9.59 1.47
C ALA A 38 -5.94 -10.53 1.30
N ALA A 39 -6.92 -10.10 0.50
CA ALA A 39 -8.11 -10.86 0.13
C ALA A 39 -8.51 -10.53 -1.31
N GLY A 40 -9.13 -11.47 -2.01
CA GLY A 40 -9.59 -11.30 -3.39
C GLY A 40 -10.66 -12.31 -3.79
N SER A 41 -10.86 -12.52 -5.09
CA SER A 41 -11.93 -13.39 -5.61
C SER A 41 -11.86 -14.84 -5.13
N HIS A 42 -10.68 -15.32 -4.75
CA HIS A 42 -10.50 -16.66 -4.17
C HIS A 42 -11.06 -16.78 -2.76
N ASP A 43 -11.20 -15.67 -2.04
CA ASP A 43 -11.74 -15.62 -0.67
C ASP A 43 -13.24 -15.31 -0.66
N ALA A 44 -13.82 -15.03 -1.84
CA ALA A 44 -15.24 -14.70 -1.96
C ALA A 44 -16.11 -15.97 -1.84
N PRO A 45 -17.30 -15.89 -1.22
CA PRO A 45 -18.21 -17.03 -1.16
C PRO A 45 -18.66 -17.45 -2.57
N LEU A 46 -18.77 -18.76 -2.80
CA LEU A 46 -19.18 -19.32 -4.10
C LEU A 46 -20.57 -18.87 -4.55
N ALA A 47 -21.46 -18.53 -3.61
CA ALA A 47 -22.79 -18.00 -3.92
C ALA A 47 -22.75 -16.61 -4.58
N TRP A 48 -21.61 -15.90 -4.51
CA TRP A 48 -21.45 -14.52 -4.96
C TRP A 48 -20.20 -14.35 -5.84
N PRO A 49 -20.17 -14.94 -7.05
CA PRO A 49 -19.04 -14.78 -7.95
C PRO A 49 -18.84 -13.31 -8.32
N GLY A 50 -17.60 -12.82 -8.22
CA GLY A 50 -17.23 -11.43 -8.52
C GLY A 50 -17.33 -10.45 -7.34
N LEU A 51 -17.77 -10.89 -6.15
CA LEU A 51 -17.97 -9.99 -5.00
C LEU A 51 -16.71 -9.21 -4.60
N ALA A 52 -15.54 -9.85 -4.59
CA ALA A 52 -14.29 -9.17 -4.24
C ALA A 52 -13.83 -8.11 -5.25
N HIS A 53 -14.33 -8.16 -6.49
CA HIS A 53 -14.08 -7.12 -7.50
C HIS A 53 -15.08 -5.98 -7.40
N PHE A 54 -16.29 -6.27 -6.92
CA PHE A 54 -17.34 -5.28 -6.75
C PHE A 54 -17.08 -4.33 -5.57
N LEU A 55 -16.42 -4.83 -4.52
CA LEU A 55 -15.97 -4.04 -3.36
C LEU A 55 -14.71 -3.23 -3.67
#